data_AF-A0A8J4SPD5-F1
#
_entry.id   AF-A0A8J4SPD5-F1
#
_cell.length_a   1.000
_cell.length_b   1.000
_cell.length_c   1.000
_cell.angle_alpha   90.00
_cell.angle_beta   90.00
_cell.angle_gamma   90.00
#
_symmetry.space_group_name_H-M   'P 1'
#
loop_
_entity.id
_entity.type
_entity.pdbx_description
1 polymer ?
#
loop_
_entity_poly.entity_id
_entity_poly.type
_entity_poly.pdbx_seq_one_letter_code
_entity_poly.pdbx_strand_id
1 'polypeptide(L)'
;FPRFFASGPSGPTDERVTSLPGLTVQPKYALYSGYLHGTSNNVQLHYWLVEAENRPDVAPLVLWLNGGPGCSSLEGLLQENGPFKVSPISQSDDSFYIFERALLRMLAFSKFSESTLKFQRSWAYKNYLLSGCIATHYTPEGS
;
A
#
# COMPACT_ATOMS: atom_id res chain seq x y z
N PHE A 1 9.71 -2.50 11.31
CA PHE A 1 9.69 -3.69 10.43
C PHE A 1 9.05 -4.92 11.07
N PRO A 2 9.36 -5.31 12.32
CA PRO A 2 8.57 -6.35 13.01
C PRO A 2 7.10 -5.95 13.18
N ARG A 3 6.76 -4.65 13.14
CA ARG A 3 5.43 -4.12 13.43
C ARG A 3 4.28 -4.64 12.55
N PHE A 4 4.50 -5.07 11.31
CA PHE A 4 3.42 -5.68 10.50
C PHE A 4 3.26 -7.19 10.72
N PHE A 5 4.14 -7.79 11.52
CA PHE A 5 4.15 -9.23 11.80
C PHE A 5 4.04 -9.54 13.31
N ALA A 6 4.47 -8.63 14.18
CA ALA A 6 4.38 -8.74 15.63
C ALA A 6 2.95 -8.57 16.14
N SER A 7 2.10 -7.89 15.38
CA SER A 7 0.65 -7.78 15.60
C SER A 7 -0.18 -8.79 14.81
N GLY A 8 0.47 -9.82 14.23
CA GLY A 8 -0.20 -10.71 13.29
C GLY A 8 -0.58 -9.98 11.98
N PRO A 9 -1.55 -10.49 11.20
CA PRO A 9 -1.94 -9.99 9.88
C PRO A 9 -2.77 -8.70 9.90
N SER A 10 -2.42 -7.81 10.81
CA SER A 10 -3.05 -6.52 10.99
C SER A 10 -1.95 -5.49 11.17
N GLY A 11 -2.06 -4.38 10.45
CA GLY A 11 -1.22 -3.21 10.69
C GLY A 11 -1.37 -2.70 12.15
N PRO A 12 -0.50 -1.77 12.57
CA PRO A 12 -0.60 -1.19 13.91
C PRO A 12 -1.98 -0.59 14.15
N THR A 13 -2.61 -0.91 15.28
CA THR A 13 -3.99 -0.48 15.60
C THR A 13 -4.14 1.03 15.58
N ASP A 14 -3.09 1.75 15.98
CA ASP A 14 -3.04 3.20 16.08
C ASP A 14 -2.96 3.90 14.70
N GLU A 15 -2.66 3.14 13.64
CA GLU A 15 -2.57 3.61 12.26
C GLU A 15 -3.78 3.15 11.42
N ARG A 16 -4.79 2.55 12.06
CA ARG A 16 -6.02 2.12 11.38
C ARG A 16 -6.85 3.33 10.98
N VAL A 17 -7.20 3.41 9.70
CA VAL A 17 -8.09 4.44 9.17
C VAL A 17 -9.54 4.05 9.48
N THR A 18 -10.17 4.78 10.40
CA THR A 18 -11.57 4.56 10.80
C THR A 18 -12.56 5.41 10.03
N SER A 19 -12.09 6.51 9.42
CA SER A 19 -12.90 7.41 8.59
C SER A 19 -12.04 8.01 7.49
N LEU A 20 -12.55 8.05 6.27
CA LEU A 20 -11.94 8.74 5.14
C LEU A 20 -12.98 9.71 4.56
N PRO A 21 -12.68 11.01 4.38
CA PRO A 21 -13.63 11.93 3.77
C PRO A 21 -14.07 11.44 2.39
N GLY A 22 -15.37 11.52 2.06
CA GLY A 22 -15.91 10.93 0.82
C GLY A 22 -16.28 9.46 0.91
N LEU A 23 -16.11 8.85 2.08
CA LEU A 23 -16.52 7.49 2.38
C LEU A 23 -17.93 7.50 2.99
N THR A 24 -18.96 7.31 2.17
CA THR A 24 -20.34 7.17 2.66
C THR A 24 -20.65 5.76 3.18
N VAL A 25 -19.86 4.77 2.76
CA VAL A 25 -19.99 3.36 3.18
C VAL A 25 -18.61 2.82 3.58
N GLN A 26 -18.50 2.21 4.76
CA GLN A 26 -17.23 1.60 5.19
C GLN A 26 -16.89 0.35 4.36
N PRO A 27 -15.65 0.20 3.90
CA PRO A 27 -15.21 -1.00 3.20
C PRO A 27 -15.15 -2.19 4.16
N LYS A 28 -15.29 -3.39 3.61
CA LYS A 28 -15.22 -4.65 4.38
C LYS A 28 -13.80 -5.05 4.79
N TYR A 29 -12.79 -4.40 4.23
CA TYR A 29 -11.38 -4.61 4.55
C TYR A 29 -10.84 -3.48 5.41
N ALA A 30 -9.77 -3.77 6.16
CA ALA A 30 -9.08 -2.77 6.95
C ALA A 30 -8.12 -1.95 6.07
N LEU A 31 -8.08 -0.64 6.33
CA LEU A 31 -7.11 0.29 5.76
C LEU A 31 -6.24 0.83 6.90
N TYR A 32 -4.94 0.90 6.66
CA TYR A 32 -3.96 1.51 7.55
C TYR A 32 -3.16 2.56 6.79
N SER A 33 -2.84 3.66 7.46
CA SER A 33 -2.02 4.75 6.92
C SER A 33 -1.08 5.24 8.00
N GLY A 34 0.22 5.27 7.72
CA GLY A 34 1.23 5.55 8.75
C GLY A 34 2.62 5.82 8.20
N TYR A 35 3.61 5.79 9.08
CA TYR A 35 5.00 6.05 8.71
C TYR A 35 5.94 4.93 9.17
N LEU A 36 6.75 4.43 8.24
CA LEU A 36 7.84 3.51 8.56
C LEU A 36 9.16 4.25 8.61
N HIS A 37 10.00 3.90 9.58
CA HIS A 37 11.39 4.36 9.58
C HIS A 37 12.11 3.76 8.37
N GLY A 38 12.81 4.59 7.61
CA GLY A 38 13.68 4.17 6.52
C GLY A 38 15.00 3.61 7.03
N THR A 39 15.99 3.54 6.13
CA THR A 39 17.33 3.03 6.47
C THR A 39 18.15 3.95 7.38
N SER A 40 17.75 5.22 7.50
CA SER A 40 18.32 6.17 8.45
C SER A 40 17.23 6.72 9.36
N ASN A 41 17.62 7.08 10.59
CA ASN A 41 16.69 7.51 11.64
C ASN A 41 15.85 8.75 11.27
N ASN A 42 16.33 9.54 10.29
CA ASN A 42 15.68 10.77 9.84
C ASN A 42 14.77 10.57 8.61
N VAL A 43 14.70 9.37 8.06
CA VAL A 43 13.84 9.08 6.92
C VAL A 43 12.56 8.41 7.41
N GLN A 44 11.42 9.01 7.06
CA GLN A 44 10.10 8.45 7.29
C GLN A 44 9.43 8.17 5.94
N LEU A 45 8.95 6.94 5.78
CA LEU A 45 8.28 6.45 4.58
C LEU A 45 6.78 6.35 4.88
N HIS A 46 6.00 7.29 4.36
CA HIS A 46 4.55 7.23 4.47
C HIS A 46 4.01 6.09 3.61
N TYR A 47 3.12 5.28 4.20
CA TYR A 47 2.56 4.09 3.56
C TYR A 47 1.05 4.01 3.74
N TRP A 48 0.37 3.40 2.78
CA TRP A 48 -0.99 2.87 2.90
C TRP A 48 -0.95 1.35 2.76
N LEU A 49 -1.63 0.65 3.67
CA LEU A 49 -1.82 -0.80 3.63
C LEU A 49 -3.31 -1.10 3.58
N VAL A 50 -3.71 -1.84 2.56
CA VAL A 50 -5.05 -2.41 2.45
C VAL A 50 -4.97 -3.90 2.75
N GLU A 51 -5.75 -4.36 3.70
CA GLU A 51 -5.87 -5.78 3.99
C GLU A 51 -6.79 -6.48 2.99
N ALA A 52 -6.64 -7.81 2.86
CA ALA A 52 -7.59 -8.59 2.06
C ALA A 52 -8.96 -8.64 2.77
N GLU A 53 -10.04 -8.60 2.00
CA GLU A 53 -11.42 -8.73 2.49
C GLU A 53 -11.64 -10.09 3.18
N ASN A 54 -11.06 -11.15 2.61
CA ASN A 54 -11.26 -12.52 3.08
C ASN A 54 -9.91 -13.13 3.50
N ARG A 55 -9.86 -13.64 4.73
CA ARG A 55 -8.69 -14.28 5.33
C ARG A 55 -7.39 -13.47 5.17
N PRO A 56 -7.33 -12.23 5.68
CA PRO A 56 -6.12 -11.39 5.61
C PRO A 56 -4.91 -12.04 6.30
N ASP A 57 -5.16 -13.01 7.19
CA ASP A 57 -4.16 -13.82 7.88
C ASP A 57 -3.28 -14.69 7.00
N VAL A 58 -3.82 -15.16 5.89
CA VAL A 58 -3.12 -16.04 4.95
C VAL A 58 -3.03 -15.46 3.54
N ALA A 59 -3.65 -14.31 3.29
CA ALA A 59 -3.56 -13.63 2.01
C ALA A 59 -2.12 -13.12 1.79
N PRO A 60 -1.55 -13.31 0.57
CA PRO A 60 -0.22 -12.80 0.29
C PRO A 60 -0.26 -11.27 0.29
N LEU A 61 0.84 -10.69 0.77
CA LEU A 61 1.06 -9.25 0.71
C LEU A 61 1.83 -8.90 -0.56
N VAL A 62 1.31 -7.93 -1.28
CA VAL A 62 1.89 -7.37 -2.50
C VAL A 62 2.45 -6.00 -2.16
N LEU A 63 3.73 -5.80 -2.46
CA LEU A 63 4.33 -4.47 -2.44
C LEU A 63 4.13 -3.84 -3.81
N TRP A 64 3.37 -2.75 -3.86
CA TRP A 64 3.12 -2.00 -5.08
C TRP A 64 4.01 -0.77 -5.15
N LEU A 65 4.78 -0.66 -6.24
CA LEU A 65 5.66 0.48 -6.50
C LEU A 65 5.40 1.06 -7.88
N ASN A 66 4.90 2.30 -7.91
CA ASN A 66 4.87 3.09 -9.16
C ASN A 66 6.31 3.46 -9.58
N GLY A 67 6.50 3.65 -10.88
CA GLY A 67 7.82 3.91 -11.46
C GLY A 67 8.19 5.39 -11.57
N GLY A 68 9.44 5.63 -11.96
CA GLY A 68 10.05 6.96 -12.02
C GLY A 68 10.57 7.46 -10.65
N PRO A 69 11.67 8.22 -10.61
CA PRO A 69 12.06 8.89 -9.38
C PRO A 69 11.01 9.96 -9.01
N GLY A 70 10.41 9.83 -7.83
CA GLY A 70 9.52 10.85 -7.26
C GLY A 70 8.02 10.63 -7.42
N CYS A 71 7.58 9.64 -8.20
CA CYS A 71 6.15 9.30 -8.29
C CYS A 71 5.67 8.59 -7.02
N SER A 72 4.38 8.79 -6.71
CA SER A 72 3.71 8.19 -5.55
C SER A 72 3.14 6.84 -5.94
N SER A 73 3.40 5.81 -5.14
CA SER A 73 2.74 4.51 -5.36
C SER A 73 1.29 4.48 -4.88
N LEU A 74 0.83 5.56 -4.23
CA LEU A 74 -0.60 5.75 -3.97
C LEU A 74 -1.39 5.99 -5.26
N GLU A 75 -0.74 6.44 -6.34
CA GLU A 75 -1.37 6.53 -7.65
C GLU A 75 -1.87 5.16 -8.10
N GLY A 76 -1.02 4.12 -8.07
CA GLY A 76 -1.45 2.78 -8.42
C GLY A 76 -2.47 2.17 -7.45
N LEU A 77 -2.46 2.58 -6.18
CA LEU A 77 -3.48 2.18 -5.20
C LEU A 77 -4.85 2.84 -5.48
N LEU A 78 -4.88 4.06 -6.00
CA LEU A 78 -6.12 4.84 -6.17
C LEU A 78 -6.67 4.85 -7.61
N GLN A 79 -5.83 4.52 -8.60
CA GLN A 79 -6.14 4.68 -10.03
C GLN A 79 -5.86 3.43 -10.87
N GLU A 80 -5.05 2.47 -10.38
CA GLU A 80 -4.69 1.29 -11.16
C GLU A 80 -5.28 0.00 -10.56
N ASN A 81 -4.61 -0.56 -9.55
CA ASN A 81 -4.84 -1.93 -9.08
C ASN A 81 -5.27 -2.02 -7.62
N GLY A 82 -5.35 -0.90 -6.92
CA GLY A 82 -5.90 -0.90 -5.57
C GLY A 82 -7.43 -0.99 -5.58
N PRO A 83 -8.03 -1.33 -4.43
CA PRO A 83 -9.47 -1.53 -4.32
C PRO A 83 -10.24 -0.21 -4.22
N PHE A 84 -9.58 0.93 -4.45
CA PHE A 84 -10.16 2.26 -4.50
C PHE A 84 -10.19 2.73 -5.94
N LYS A 85 -11.34 3.24 -6.38
CA LYS A 85 -11.45 4.04 -7.59
C LYS A 85 -11.97 5.41 -7.21
N VAL A 86 -11.24 6.45 -7.60
CA VAL A 86 -11.73 7.82 -7.44
C VAL A 86 -12.83 8.06 -8.46
N SER A 87 -14.03 8.40 -7.99
CA SER A 87 -15.13 8.77 -8.88
C SER A 87 -14.80 10.10 -9.57
N PRO A 88 -15.06 10.26 -10.88
CA PRO A 88 -15.01 11.59 -11.49
C PRO A 88 -15.95 12.51 -10.72
N ILE A 89 -15.49 13.74 -10.43
CA ILE A 89 -16.24 14.74 -9.67
C ILE A 89 -17.52 15.10 -10.45
N SER A 90 -18.62 14.37 -10.24
CA SER A 90 -19.95 14.85 -10.56
C SER A 90 -20.43 15.62 -9.32
N GLN A 91 -20.88 16.85 -9.53
CA GLN A 91 -21.15 17.84 -8.48
C GLN A 91 -22.38 17.52 -7.61
N SER A 92 -22.75 16.25 -7.43
CA SER A 92 -24.00 15.85 -6.79
C SER A 92 -23.94 14.62 -5.88
N ASP A 93 -22.81 13.89 -5.82
CA ASP A 93 -22.69 12.74 -4.92
C ASP A 93 -21.57 12.98 -3.89
N ASP A 94 -21.90 12.91 -2.60
CA ASP A 94 -20.96 13.05 -1.46
C ASP A 94 -19.90 11.91 -1.39
N SER A 95 -19.90 11.01 -2.38
CA SER A 95 -19.04 9.82 -2.42
C SER A 95 -17.93 9.98 -3.45
N PHE A 96 -16.70 10.16 -2.98
CA PHE A 96 -15.51 10.33 -3.83
C PHE A 96 -14.88 9.00 -4.26
N TYR A 97 -15.31 7.88 -3.66
CA TYR A 97 -14.68 6.58 -3.83
C TYR A 97 -15.67 5.47 -4.20
N ILE A 98 -15.30 4.64 -5.17
CA ILE A 98 -15.92 3.37 -5.51
C ILE A 98 -14.99 2.26 -5.03
N PHE A 99 -15.53 1.27 -4.33
CA PHE A 99 -14.74 0.19 -3.75
C PHE A 99 -14.90 -1.11 -4.51
N GLU A 100 -13.78 -1.76 -4.80
CA GLU A 100 -13.73 -3.11 -5.32
C GLU A 100 -13.24 -4.09 -4.25
N ARG A 101 -13.32 -5.39 -4.54
CA ARG A 101 -12.89 -6.41 -3.59
C ARG A 101 -11.37 -6.39 -3.44
N ALA A 102 -10.89 -6.26 -2.20
CA ALA A 102 -9.48 -6.45 -1.88
C ALA A 102 -9.18 -7.96 -1.76
N LEU A 103 -8.74 -8.60 -2.84
CA LEU A 103 -8.43 -10.04 -2.83
C LEU A 103 -7.08 -10.35 -2.17
N LEU A 104 -6.17 -9.39 -2.22
CA LEU A 104 -4.81 -9.47 -1.68
C LEU A 104 -4.59 -8.32 -0.70
N ARG A 105 -3.54 -8.46 0.10
CA ARG A 105 -3.06 -7.35 0.91
C ARG A 105 -2.15 -6.51 0.03
N MET A 106 -2.33 -5.19 0.02
CA MET A 106 -1.56 -4.29 -0.85
C MET A 106 -0.92 -3.18 -0.02
N LEU A 107 0.41 -3.10 -0.07
CA LEU A 107 1.21 -2.06 0.57
C LEU A 107 1.74 -1.10 -0.51
N ALA A 108 1.45 0.19 -0.36
CA ALA A 108 1.91 1.24 -1.26
C ALA A 108 2.57 2.39 -0.47
N PHE A 109 3.66 2.94 -0.99
CA PHE A 109 4.34 4.10 -0.40
C PHE A 109 4.02 5.39 -1.15
N SER A 110 3.81 6.51 -0.44
CA SER A 110 3.46 7.77 -1.10
C SER A 110 4.61 8.46 -1.82
N LYS A 111 5.85 8.04 -1.58
CA LYS A 111 6.99 8.54 -2.32
C LYS A 111 8.00 7.44 -2.56
N PHE A 112 8.34 7.27 -3.83
CA PHE A 112 9.48 6.47 -4.22
C PHE A 112 10.79 7.21 -3.86
N SER A 113 11.66 6.55 -3.10
CA SER A 113 12.97 7.06 -2.69
C SER A 113 14.00 5.93 -2.66
N GLU A 114 15.29 6.28 -2.64
CA GLU A 114 16.37 5.29 -2.46
C GLU A 114 16.21 4.50 -1.13
N SER A 115 15.61 5.11 -0.11
CA SER A 115 15.29 4.40 1.14
C SER A 115 14.14 3.40 0.96
N THR A 116 13.15 3.72 0.14
CA THR A 116 12.08 2.79 -0.28
C THR A 116 12.67 1.62 -1.06
N LEU A 117 13.67 1.88 -1.91
CA LEU A 117 14.41 0.84 -2.64
C LEU A 117 15.25 -0.05 -1.74
N LYS A 118 15.98 0.52 -0.78
CA LYS A 118 16.74 -0.26 0.21
C LYS A 118 15.80 -1.12 1.07
N PHE A 119 14.62 -0.59 1.42
CA PHE A 119 13.56 -1.37 2.06
C PHE A 119 13.11 -2.55 1.18
N GLN A 120 12.82 -2.30 -0.10
CA GLN A 120 12.45 -3.35 -1.05
C GLN A 120 13.55 -4.43 -1.17
N ARG A 121 14.80 -4.05 -1.42
CA ARG A 121 15.92 -4.99 -1.63
C ARG A 121 16.26 -5.81 -0.38
N SER A 122 16.20 -5.20 0.80
CA SER A 122 16.54 -5.90 2.04
C SER A 122 15.45 -6.87 2.48
N TRP A 123 14.19 -6.62 2.11
CA TRP A 123 13.06 -7.25 2.77
C TRP A 123 11.92 -7.70 1.86
N ALA A 124 11.56 -6.92 0.82
CA ALA A 124 10.43 -7.24 -0.05
C ALA A 124 10.60 -8.59 -0.78
N TYR A 125 11.81 -8.84 -1.30
CA TYR A 125 12.12 -10.06 -2.06
C TYR A 125 12.01 -11.37 -1.26
N LYS A 126 12.04 -11.29 0.07
CA LYS A 126 12.02 -12.49 0.92
C LYS A 126 10.60 -12.95 1.25
N ASN A 127 9.59 -12.09 1.08
CA ASN A 127 8.25 -12.36 1.63
C ASN A 127 7.07 -11.83 0.77
N TYR A 128 7.32 -11.16 -0.36
CA TYR A 128 6.27 -10.43 -1.07
C TYR A 128 6.41 -10.51 -2.60
N LEU A 129 5.27 -10.38 -3.28
CA LEU A 129 5.23 -10.17 -4.72
C LEU A 129 5.45 -8.68 -5.01
N LEU A 130 6.38 -8.38 -5.90
CA LEU A 130 6.66 -7.03 -6.37
C LEU A 130 5.82 -6.76 -7.62
N SER A 131 5.08 -5.65 -7.65
CA SER A 131 4.28 -5.27 -8.81
C SER A 131 4.32 -3.76 -9.06
N GLY A 132 4.15 -3.37 -10.33
CA GLY A 132 4.16 -1.98 -10.80
C GLY A 132 5.22 -1.70 -11.89
N CYS A 133 5.17 -0.52 -12.51
CA CYS A 133 5.99 -0.15 -13.68
C CYS A 133 7.49 -0.34 -13.50
N ILE A 134 7.97 -0.27 -12.26
CA ILE A 134 9.40 -0.36 -11.95
C ILE A 134 9.83 -1.75 -11.49
N ALA A 135 8.87 -2.68 -11.29
CA ALA A 135 9.18 -4.07 -10.96
C ALA A 135 10.11 -4.72 -11.99
N THR A 136 10.00 -4.31 -13.26
CA THR A 136 10.83 -4.79 -14.39
C THR A 136 12.28 -4.28 -14.35
N HIS A 137 12.54 -3.13 -13.75
CA HIS A 137 13.90 -2.59 -13.59
C HIS A 137 14.61 -3.14 -12.34
N TYR A 138 13.92 -4.00 -11.60
CA TYR A 138 14.37 -4.53 -10.32
C TYR A 138 14.33 -6.06 -10.24
N THR A 139 14.33 -6.76 -11.37
CA THR A 139 14.80 -8.15 -11.37
C THR A 139 16.26 -8.19 -10.91
N PRO A 140 16.68 -9.17 -10.09
CA PRO A 140 18.07 -9.26 -9.64
C PRO A 140 19.02 -9.32 -10.84
N GLU A 141 20.16 -8.64 -10.76
CA GLU A 141 21.27 -8.99 -11.64
C GLU A 141 21.71 -10.42 -11.29
N GLY A 142 21.53 -11.35 -12.22
CA GLY A 142 22.01 -12.74 -12.11
C GLY A 142 20.94 -13.81 -11.92
N SER A 143 19.89 -13.83 -12.75
CA SER A 143 19.18 -15.08 -13.10
C SER A 143 19.98 -15.90 -14.10
#